data_AF-A0A936NPV6-F1
#
_entry.id   AF-A0A936NPV6-F1
#
_cell.length_a   1.000
_cell.length_b   1.000
_cell.length_c   1.000
_cell.angle_alpha   90.00
_cell.angle_beta   90.00
_cell.angle_gamma   90.00
#
_symmetry.space_group_name_H-M   'P 1'
#
loop_
_entity.id
_entity.type
_entity.pdbx_description
1 polymer ?
#
loop_
_entity_poly.entity_id
_entity_poly.type
_entity_poly.pdbx_seq_one_letter_code
_entity_poly.pdbx_strand_id
1 'polypeptide(L)'
;MTRSLFMRRLSFMIFLVLVCVLIPGSIDRLEPVKAQSDAKVIVPLSHWLADLRWRSVGPHRGGRVTAVAGIRTQPGTFYMGATGGGVWKSVDYGITWDPVTDGQIDTGSIGAIDVSDSNPDVVYVGTGSDGIRSNIIIGKGVYKSTDAGRTWRHIGLKAAGQIGAVVIHPTNPDIVFVAAIGNPFGANEERGVFRTRDGGKTWEKVLYINDATGVASVALNWSNPNEIYAGAWRAQRKPWTIISGGPAAEGGIYKSTDGGDN
;
A
#
# COMPACT_ATOMS: atom_id res chain seq x y z
N MET A 1 -38.01 66.76 73.42
CA MET A 1 -37.94 66.83 71.94
C MET A 1 -37.14 65.62 71.44
N THR A 2 -37.68 64.39 71.61
CA THR A 2 -36.97 63.11 71.32
C THR A 2 -37.96 61.93 71.38
N ARG A 3 -39.02 61.94 70.54
CA ARG A 3 -39.90 60.78 70.36
C ARG A 3 -40.39 60.53 68.91
N SER A 4 -40.10 61.40 67.93
CA SER A 4 -40.70 61.30 66.59
C SER A 4 -39.88 60.60 65.50
N LEU A 5 -38.62 60.23 65.75
CA LEU A 5 -37.79 59.54 64.73
C LEU A 5 -37.87 58.00 64.78
N PHE A 6 -38.28 57.40 65.90
CA PHE A 6 -38.31 55.94 66.03
C PHE A 6 -39.51 55.30 65.30
N MET A 7 -40.69 55.94 65.34
CA MET A 7 -41.89 55.44 64.64
C MET A 7 -41.82 55.57 63.11
N ARG A 8 -41.07 56.55 62.56
CA ARG A 8 -40.92 56.70 61.10
C ARG A 8 -40.00 55.65 60.47
N ARG A 9 -39.08 55.06 61.23
CA ARG A 9 -38.21 53.98 60.73
C ARG A 9 -38.86 52.60 60.78
N LEU A 10 -39.78 52.37 61.72
CA LEU A 10 -40.50 51.09 61.83
C LEU A 10 -41.61 50.94 60.76
N SER A 11 -42.32 52.02 60.41
CA SER A 11 -43.33 51.99 59.33
C SER A 11 -42.74 51.82 57.94
N PHE A 12 -41.52 52.32 57.67
CA PHE A 12 -40.87 52.16 56.36
C PHE A 12 -40.32 50.74 56.17
N MET A 13 -39.89 50.08 57.25
CA MET A 13 -39.38 48.71 57.21
C MET A 13 -40.50 47.66 57.10
N ILE A 14 -41.68 47.92 57.69
CA ILE A 14 -42.86 47.06 57.53
C ILE A 14 -43.47 47.19 56.12
N PHE A 15 -43.42 48.39 55.50
CA PHE A 15 -43.89 48.57 54.13
C PHE A 15 -43.00 47.87 53.10
N LEU A 16 -41.68 47.81 53.33
CA LEU A 16 -40.75 47.12 52.42
C LEU A 16 -40.87 45.59 52.48
N VAL A 17 -41.22 45.02 53.64
CA VAL A 17 -41.40 43.56 53.79
C VAL A 17 -42.74 43.09 53.22
N LEU A 18 -43.79 43.93 53.21
CA LEU A 18 -45.08 43.56 52.62
C LEU A 18 -45.10 43.60 51.08
N VAL A 19 -44.28 44.46 50.45
CA VAL A 19 -44.24 44.58 48.98
C VAL A 19 -43.59 43.36 48.30
N CYS A 20 -42.76 42.60 49.02
CA CYS A 20 -42.16 41.36 48.48
C CYS A 20 -43.06 40.12 48.57
N VAL A 21 -44.20 40.17 49.27
CA VAL A 21 -45.06 38.98 49.48
C VAL A 21 -46.28 38.94 48.55
N LEU A 22 -46.54 39.99 47.77
CA LEU A 22 -47.77 40.10 46.95
C LEU A 22 -47.54 40.35 45.45
N ILE A 23 -46.35 40.07 44.93
CA ILE A 23 -46.19 39.89 43.48
C ILE A 23 -46.45 38.41 43.22
N PRO A 24 -47.56 38.00 42.58
CA PRO A 24 -47.65 36.67 41.99
C PRO A 24 -46.72 36.68 40.77
N GLY A 25 -45.41 36.71 41.04
CA GLY A 25 -44.42 36.40 40.05
C GLY A 25 -44.65 34.93 39.73
N SER A 26 -45.05 34.66 38.50
CA SER A 26 -44.96 33.34 37.90
C SER A 26 -43.69 32.69 38.45
N ILE A 27 -43.84 31.62 39.22
CA ILE A 27 -42.72 30.73 39.45
C ILE A 27 -42.52 30.12 38.08
N ASP A 28 -41.79 30.82 37.21
CA ASP A 28 -41.14 30.21 36.08
C ASP A 28 -40.34 29.10 36.73
N ARG A 29 -40.87 27.88 36.56
CA ARG A 29 -40.25 26.65 37.00
C ARG A 29 -38.85 26.78 36.44
N LEU A 30 -37.86 27.06 37.28
CA LEU A 30 -36.48 27.14 36.85
C LEU A 30 -36.26 25.86 36.07
N GLU A 31 -36.07 25.98 34.75
CA GLU A 31 -35.83 24.79 33.95
C GLU A 31 -34.69 24.07 34.66
N PRO A 32 -34.84 22.75 34.94
CA PRO A 32 -33.79 22.03 35.61
C PRO A 32 -32.52 22.32 34.82
N VAL A 33 -31.51 22.90 35.49
CA VAL A 33 -30.20 23.10 34.88
C VAL A 33 -29.84 21.73 34.33
N LYS A 34 -29.88 21.60 32.99
CA LYS A 34 -29.48 20.35 32.36
C LYS A 34 -28.08 20.10 32.90
N ALA A 35 -27.91 19.01 33.64
CA ALA A 35 -26.60 18.56 34.06
C ALA A 35 -25.71 18.68 32.83
N GLN A 36 -24.61 19.42 32.97
CA GLN A 36 -23.66 19.68 31.91
C GLN A 36 -23.48 18.39 31.14
N SER A 37 -23.99 18.34 29.90
CA SER A 37 -23.88 17.14 29.07
C SER A 37 -22.46 17.08 28.54
N ASP A 38 -21.47 17.15 29.43
CA ASP A 38 -20.10 16.86 29.14
C ASP A 38 -19.94 15.34 29.25
N ALA A 39 -20.66 14.64 28.36
CA ALA A 39 -19.96 13.58 27.67
C ALA A 39 -18.74 14.29 27.06
N LYS A 40 -17.57 14.13 27.70
CA LYS A 40 -16.28 14.62 27.19
C LYS A 40 -16.34 14.45 25.69
N VAL A 41 -16.41 15.55 24.94
CA VAL A 41 -16.33 15.48 23.48
C VAL A 41 -14.99 14.82 23.23
N ILE A 42 -15.02 13.53 22.87
CA ILE A 42 -13.81 12.78 22.54
C ILE A 42 -13.42 13.33 21.18
N VAL A 43 -12.67 14.43 21.22
CA VAL A 43 -12.02 14.97 20.04
C VAL A 43 -11.10 13.86 19.54
N PRO A 44 -11.32 13.32 18.33
CA PRO A 44 -10.48 12.27 17.79
C PRO A 44 -9.03 12.74 17.80
N LEU A 45 -8.10 11.84 18.12
CA LEU A 45 -6.67 12.14 18.11
C LEU A 45 -6.22 12.78 16.79
N SER A 46 -6.87 12.44 15.67
CA SER A 46 -6.63 13.03 14.35
C SER A 46 -6.80 14.55 14.31
N HIS A 47 -7.67 15.16 15.12
CA HIS A 47 -7.83 16.62 15.18
C HIS A 47 -6.57 17.28 15.74
N TRP A 48 -5.97 16.72 16.80
CA TRP A 48 -4.76 17.26 17.41
C TRP A 48 -3.50 17.01 16.57
N LEU A 49 -3.53 15.99 15.70
CA LEU A 49 -2.41 15.63 14.84
C LEU A 49 -2.55 16.15 13.40
N ALA A 50 -3.62 16.89 13.08
CA ALA A 50 -3.94 17.30 11.71
C ALA A 50 -2.84 18.13 11.03
N ASP A 51 -2.10 18.92 11.81
CA ASP A 51 -1.00 19.75 11.32
C ASP A 51 0.36 19.06 11.37
N LEU A 52 0.45 17.87 11.98
CA LEU A 52 1.69 17.11 11.96
C LEU A 52 1.94 16.55 10.57
N ARG A 53 3.23 16.52 10.21
CA ARG A 53 3.71 15.95 8.95
C ARG A 53 4.72 14.88 9.27
N TRP A 54 4.58 13.73 8.60
CA TRP A 54 5.60 12.71 8.63
C TRP A 54 6.87 13.25 7.99
N ARG A 55 8.01 12.95 8.62
CA ARG A 55 9.34 13.24 8.07
C ARG A 55 10.22 12.02 8.26
N SER A 56 11.10 11.77 7.29
CA SER A 56 12.16 10.79 7.49
C SER A 56 13.10 11.27 8.60
N VAL A 57 13.43 10.37 9.54
CA VAL A 57 14.47 10.59 10.57
C VAL A 57 15.76 9.85 10.23
N GLY A 58 15.80 9.19 9.07
CA GLY A 58 16.91 8.38 8.62
C GLY A 58 16.92 6.95 9.17
N PRO A 59 17.85 6.11 8.68
CA PRO A 59 18.94 6.46 7.75
C PRO A 59 18.43 6.83 6.34
N HIS A 60 19.09 7.80 5.70
CA HIS A 60 18.70 8.34 4.38
C HIS A 60 18.99 7.40 3.21
N ARG A 61 19.78 6.34 3.45
CA ARG A 61 20.12 5.28 2.50
C ARG A 61 20.24 3.98 3.29
N GLY A 62 19.55 2.93 2.86
CA GLY A 62 19.63 1.63 3.52
C GLY A 62 18.46 0.72 3.19
N GLY A 63 18.54 -0.50 3.70
CA GLY A 63 17.55 -1.55 3.43
C GLY A 63 17.87 -2.37 2.18
N ARG A 64 17.13 -3.46 2.01
CA ARG A 64 17.27 -4.39 0.90
C ARG A 64 16.39 -3.94 -0.27
N VAL A 65 17.00 -3.81 -1.44
CA VAL A 65 16.34 -3.57 -2.73
C VAL A 65 16.43 -4.85 -3.54
N THR A 66 15.33 -5.26 -4.17
CA THR A 66 15.25 -6.48 -4.98
C THR A 66 14.78 -6.22 -6.41
N ALA A 67 14.25 -5.03 -6.69
CA ALA A 67 13.81 -4.65 -8.02
C ALA A 67 14.39 -3.30 -8.41
N VAL A 68 14.85 -3.19 -9.66
CA VAL A 68 15.36 -1.94 -10.23
C VAL A 68 14.95 -1.87 -11.70
N ALA A 69 14.59 -0.67 -12.16
CA ALA A 69 14.32 -0.40 -13.56
C ALA A 69 14.88 0.96 -13.95
N GLY A 70 15.47 1.05 -15.14
CA GLY A 70 15.89 2.30 -15.75
C GLY A 70 15.12 2.54 -17.05
N ILE A 71 15.16 3.76 -17.56
CA ILE A 71 14.46 4.14 -18.79
C ILE A 71 15.49 4.51 -19.86
N ARG A 72 15.54 3.77 -20.97
CA ARG A 72 16.54 3.98 -22.04
C ARG A 72 16.49 5.38 -22.63
N THR A 73 15.30 5.95 -22.78
CA THR A 73 15.06 7.29 -23.32
C THR A 73 15.24 8.41 -22.29
N GLN A 74 15.41 8.08 -21.00
CA GLN A 74 15.55 9.04 -19.90
C GLN A 74 16.68 8.61 -18.95
N PRO A 75 17.96 8.84 -19.31
CA PRO A 75 19.11 8.26 -18.60
C PRO A 75 19.26 8.63 -17.12
N GLY A 76 18.62 9.72 -16.67
CA GLY A 76 18.61 10.13 -15.25
C GLY A 76 17.48 9.52 -14.43
N THR A 77 16.56 8.76 -15.04
CA THR A 77 15.35 8.26 -14.39
C THR A 77 15.45 6.78 -14.04
N PHE A 78 15.22 6.47 -12.77
CA PHE A 78 15.28 5.12 -12.22
C PHE A 78 14.13 4.86 -11.26
N TYR A 79 13.73 3.60 -11.17
CA TYR A 79 12.86 3.09 -10.13
C TYR A 79 13.62 2.02 -9.33
N MET A 80 13.36 1.96 -8.02
CA MET A 80 13.81 0.87 -7.17
C MET A 80 12.67 0.39 -6.28
N GLY A 81 12.63 -0.91 -6.03
CA GLY A 81 11.66 -1.58 -5.19
C GLY A 81 12.34 -2.19 -3.97
N ALA A 82 11.93 -1.73 -2.79
CA ALA A 82 12.45 -2.24 -1.51
C ALA A 82 11.64 -3.44 -1.02
N THR A 83 12.25 -4.29 -0.19
CA THR A 83 11.55 -5.49 0.32
C THR A 83 10.52 -5.20 1.43
N GLY A 84 10.50 -3.97 1.93
CA GLY A 84 9.56 -3.47 2.93
C GLY A 84 9.44 -1.95 2.94
N GLY A 85 9.63 -1.29 1.78
CA GLY A 85 9.66 0.16 1.65
C GLY A 85 8.98 0.70 0.40
N GLY A 86 8.24 -0.12 -0.34
CA GLY A 86 7.53 0.31 -1.55
C GLY A 86 8.46 0.60 -2.73
N VAL A 87 7.96 1.39 -3.68
CA VAL A 87 8.70 1.83 -4.86
C VAL A 87 9.16 3.27 -4.66
N TRP A 88 10.40 3.52 -5.08
CA TRP A 88 11.04 4.82 -5.07
C TRP A 88 11.46 5.19 -6.48
N LYS A 89 11.40 6.47 -6.81
CA LYS A 89 11.79 7.01 -8.11
C LYS A 89 12.86 8.07 -7.95
N SER A 90 13.84 8.06 -8.84
CA SER A 90 14.82 9.13 -9.02
C SER A 90 14.71 9.66 -10.44
N VAL A 91 14.97 10.96 -10.62
CA VAL A 91 15.04 11.64 -11.92
C VAL A 91 16.35 12.41 -12.10
N ASP A 92 17.28 12.25 -11.17
CA ASP A 92 18.52 13.01 -11.05
C ASP A 92 19.74 12.09 -10.91
N TYR A 93 19.75 10.99 -11.66
CA TYR A 93 20.83 10.00 -11.67
C TYR A 93 21.04 9.27 -10.33
N GLY A 94 19.98 9.10 -9.55
CA GLY A 94 20.02 8.39 -8.26
C GLY A 94 20.56 9.23 -7.10
N ILE A 95 20.68 10.56 -7.27
CA ILE A 95 21.12 11.46 -6.21
C ILE A 95 20.03 11.58 -5.13
N THR A 96 18.78 11.82 -5.55
CA THR A 96 17.59 11.86 -4.70
C THR A 96 16.56 10.81 -5.12
N TRP A 97 15.74 10.40 -4.15
CA TRP A 97 14.72 9.35 -4.33
C TRP A 97 13.44 9.75 -3.60
N ASP A 98 12.33 9.75 -4.34
CA ASP A 98 11.00 10.04 -3.81
C ASP A 98 10.17 8.73 -3.72
N PRO A 99 9.43 8.50 -2.63
CA PRO A 99 8.50 7.38 -2.55
C PRO A 99 7.31 7.64 -3.49
N VAL A 100 6.95 6.64 -4.30
CA VAL A 100 5.89 6.79 -5.31
C VAL A 100 4.69 5.87 -5.08
N THR A 101 4.68 5.11 -3.98
CA THR A 101 3.61 4.14 -3.67
C THR A 101 2.91 4.36 -2.33
N ASP A 102 3.32 5.37 -1.56
CA ASP A 102 2.80 5.62 -0.22
C ASP A 102 1.28 5.84 -0.25
N GLY A 103 0.57 5.05 0.55
CA GLY A 103 -0.90 5.08 0.64
C GLY A 103 -1.65 4.52 -0.57
N GLN A 104 -0.95 4.00 -1.59
CA GLN A 104 -1.58 3.55 -2.84
C GLN A 104 -1.52 2.04 -3.08
N ILE A 105 -0.61 1.32 -2.42
CA ILE A 105 -0.45 -0.14 -2.53
C ILE A 105 -0.57 -0.82 -1.16
N ASP A 106 -1.08 -2.05 -1.14
CA ASP A 106 -1.39 -2.78 0.09
C ASP A 106 -0.16 -3.42 0.79
N THR A 107 1.05 -3.23 0.25
CA THR A 107 2.27 -3.84 0.79
C THR A 107 3.52 -3.05 0.39
N GLY A 108 4.47 -2.91 1.31
CA GLY A 108 5.77 -2.33 1.03
C GLY A 108 6.77 -3.32 0.39
N SER A 109 6.38 -4.58 0.18
CA SER A 109 7.27 -5.59 -0.38
C SER A 109 7.22 -5.60 -1.89
N ILE A 110 8.31 -5.22 -2.54
CA ILE A 110 8.41 -5.19 -4.00
C ILE A 110 9.38 -6.28 -4.46
N GLY A 111 8.93 -7.13 -5.37
CA GLY A 111 9.75 -8.20 -5.94
C GLY A 111 10.21 -7.92 -7.36
N ALA A 112 9.45 -7.15 -8.13
CA ALA A 112 9.80 -6.83 -9.52
C ALA A 112 9.24 -5.47 -9.94
N ILE A 113 9.96 -4.79 -10.83
CA ILE A 113 9.55 -3.55 -11.48
C ILE A 113 9.98 -3.63 -12.94
N ASP A 114 9.10 -3.23 -13.84
CA ASP A 114 9.46 -2.99 -15.24
C ASP A 114 8.77 -1.74 -15.78
N VAL A 115 9.42 -1.06 -16.73
CA VAL A 115 8.95 0.18 -17.36
C VAL A 115 8.87 -0.06 -18.86
N SER A 116 7.76 0.31 -19.48
CA SER A 116 7.61 0.07 -20.92
C SER A 116 8.58 0.95 -21.72
N ASP A 117 9.38 0.32 -22.57
CA ASP A 117 10.26 1.04 -23.50
C ASP A 117 9.49 1.81 -24.58
N SER A 118 8.32 1.31 -24.97
CA SER A 118 7.44 2.00 -25.94
C SER A 118 6.67 3.18 -25.35
N ASN A 119 6.45 3.17 -24.03
CA ASN A 119 5.79 4.26 -23.31
C ASN A 119 6.24 4.31 -21.83
N PRO A 120 7.25 5.14 -21.50
CA PRO A 120 7.80 5.21 -20.13
C PRO A 120 6.84 5.67 -19.02
N ASP A 121 5.64 6.16 -19.35
CA ASP A 121 4.60 6.44 -18.37
C ASP A 121 3.95 5.15 -17.83
N VAL A 122 4.08 4.03 -18.55
CA VAL A 122 3.53 2.74 -18.15
C VAL A 122 4.57 1.97 -17.35
N VAL A 123 4.26 1.75 -16.07
CA VAL A 123 5.11 1.01 -15.13
C VAL A 123 4.30 -0.11 -14.49
N TYR A 124 4.89 -1.29 -14.40
CA TYR A 124 4.31 -2.43 -13.70
C TYR A 124 5.17 -2.81 -12.50
N VAL A 125 4.50 -3.21 -11.41
CA VAL A 125 5.13 -3.61 -10.15
C VAL A 125 4.57 -4.94 -9.70
N GLY A 126 5.45 -5.93 -9.56
CA GLY A 126 5.17 -7.19 -8.90
C GLY A 126 5.53 -7.08 -7.42
N THR A 127 4.57 -7.37 -6.54
CA THR A 127 4.79 -7.30 -5.09
C THR A 127 5.20 -8.65 -4.49
N GLY A 128 5.86 -8.61 -3.33
CA GLY A 128 6.45 -9.74 -2.63
C GLY A 128 7.85 -10.05 -3.14
N SER A 129 8.88 -9.73 -2.33
CA SER A 129 10.28 -9.94 -2.69
C SER A 129 10.63 -11.39 -3.03
N ASP A 130 11.24 -11.60 -4.18
CA ASP A 130 11.73 -12.89 -4.70
C ASP A 130 12.70 -13.62 -3.77
N GLY A 131 13.53 -12.87 -3.05
CA GLY A 131 14.49 -13.37 -2.06
C GLY A 131 13.80 -13.83 -0.77
N ILE A 132 13.23 -15.03 -0.78
CA ILE A 132 12.66 -15.71 0.39
C ILE A 132 13.77 -15.88 1.45
N ARG A 133 13.58 -15.26 2.63
CA ARG A 133 14.50 -15.26 3.78
C ARG A 133 13.75 -15.62 5.08
N SER A 134 14.38 -15.42 6.24
CA SER A 134 13.76 -15.67 7.55
C SER A 134 12.59 -14.73 7.84
N ASN A 135 12.65 -13.48 7.36
CA ASN A 135 11.61 -12.47 7.44
C ASN A 135 11.16 -12.06 6.02
N ILE A 136 9.87 -12.22 5.73
CA ILE A 136 9.30 -11.94 4.40
C ILE A 136 7.93 -11.30 4.60
N ILE A 137 7.60 -10.34 3.74
CA ILE A 137 6.27 -9.76 3.64
C ILE A 137 5.60 -10.34 2.40
N ILE A 138 4.35 -10.78 2.56
CA ILE A 138 3.58 -11.35 1.44
C ILE A 138 3.20 -10.25 0.45
N GLY A 139 3.44 -10.51 -0.83
CA GLY A 139 2.95 -9.64 -1.90
C GLY A 139 1.43 -9.67 -2.02
N LYS A 140 0.90 -8.66 -2.67
CA LYS A 140 -0.52 -8.38 -2.90
C LYS A 140 -0.80 -8.23 -4.40
N GLY A 141 -0.11 -9.03 -5.21
CA GLY A 141 -0.27 -9.08 -6.66
C GLY A 141 0.45 -8.00 -7.43
N VAL A 142 -0.11 -7.64 -8.58
CA VAL A 142 0.51 -6.73 -9.55
C VAL A 142 -0.20 -5.39 -9.52
N TYR A 143 0.58 -4.31 -9.57
CA TYR A 143 0.11 -2.95 -9.70
C TYR A 143 0.62 -2.33 -11.00
N LYS A 144 -0.19 -1.47 -11.61
CA LYS A 144 0.14 -0.71 -12.81
C LYS A 144 -0.01 0.78 -12.56
N SER A 145 0.94 1.56 -13.07
CA SER A 145 0.82 3.00 -13.28
C SER A 145 0.81 3.30 -14.77
N THR A 146 0.07 4.35 -15.16
CA THR A 146 0.03 4.89 -16.52
C THR A 146 0.42 6.37 -16.54
N ASP A 147 1.06 6.84 -15.48
CA ASP A 147 1.44 8.24 -15.25
C ASP A 147 2.81 8.32 -14.56
N ALA A 148 3.71 7.40 -14.93
CA ALA A 148 5.10 7.32 -14.48
C ALA A 148 5.27 7.20 -12.95
N GLY A 149 4.37 6.44 -12.32
CA GLY A 149 4.37 6.12 -10.90
C GLY A 149 3.61 7.10 -10.01
N ARG A 150 2.91 8.11 -10.55
CA ARG A 150 2.15 9.05 -9.71
C ARG A 150 0.92 8.38 -9.09
N THR A 151 0.22 7.56 -9.88
CA THR A 151 -0.93 6.76 -9.42
C THR A 151 -0.77 5.28 -9.74
N TRP A 152 -1.25 4.43 -8.83
CA TRP A 152 -1.18 2.98 -8.96
C TRP A 152 -2.56 2.33 -8.89
N ARG A 153 -2.77 1.28 -9.68
CA ARG A 153 -3.97 0.44 -9.64
C ARG A 153 -3.57 -1.02 -9.51
N HIS A 154 -4.22 -1.74 -8.60
CA HIS A 154 -4.11 -3.19 -8.52
C HIS A 154 -4.78 -3.82 -9.76
N ILE A 155 -4.06 -4.69 -10.46
CA ILE A 155 -4.50 -5.30 -11.72
C ILE A 155 -4.55 -6.84 -11.66
N GLY A 156 -4.48 -7.45 -10.47
CA GLY A 156 -4.71 -8.88 -10.30
C GLY A 156 -3.55 -9.61 -9.63
N LEU A 157 -3.65 -10.96 -9.65
CA LEU A 157 -2.69 -11.87 -9.01
C LEU A 157 -2.54 -11.66 -7.49
N LYS A 158 -3.64 -11.31 -6.81
CA LYS A 158 -3.63 -10.95 -5.37
C LYS A 158 -3.13 -12.07 -4.46
N ALA A 159 -3.27 -13.34 -4.87
CA ALA A 159 -2.88 -14.51 -4.09
C ALA A 159 -1.55 -15.13 -4.54
N ALA A 160 -0.86 -14.55 -5.53
CA ALA A 160 0.40 -15.02 -6.08
C ALA A 160 1.55 -15.01 -5.08
N GLY A 161 1.44 -14.26 -3.98
CA GLY A 161 2.46 -14.23 -2.93
C GLY A 161 3.70 -13.46 -3.36
N GLN A 162 4.79 -14.15 -3.71
CA GLN A 162 6.02 -13.51 -4.18
C GLN A 162 6.06 -13.49 -5.71
N ILE A 163 6.39 -12.33 -6.28
CA ILE A 163 6.53 -12.12 -7.73
C ILE A 163 8.00 -11.80 -8.00
N GLY A 164 8.67 -12.67 -8.74
CA GLY A 164 10.11 -12.55 -8.99
C GLY A 164 10.47 -11.78 -10.25
N ALA A 165 9.55 -11.69 -11.21
CA ALA A 165 9.76 -10.87 -12.39
C ALA A 165 8.43 -10.37 -12.94
N VAL A 166 8.49 -9.18 -13.53
CA VAL A 166 7.50 -8.62 -14.43
C VAL A 166 8.28 -8.20 -15.67
N VAL A 167 7.84 -8.59 -16.85
CA VAL A 167 8.49 -8.21 -18.10
C VAL A 167 7.45 -7.77 -19.11
N ILE A 168 7.58 -6.53 -19.58
CA ILE A 168 6.71 -5.88 -20.54
C ILE A 168 7.24 -6.17 -21.94
N HIS A 169 6.33 -6.45 -22.87
CA HIS A 169 6.71 -6.66 -24.27
C HIS A 169 7.36 -5.39 -24.86
N PRO A 170 8.47 -5.51 -25.62
CA PRO A 170 9.29 -4.37 -26.04
C PRO A 170 8.54 -3.25 -26.76
N THR A 171 7.52 -3.61 -27.55
CA THR A 171 6.78 -2.67 -28.41
C THR A 171 5.31 -2.52 -28.04
N ASN A 172 4.80 -3.26 -27.04
CA ASN A 172 3.39 -3.21 -26.67
C ASN A 172 3.22 -3.31 -25.14
N PRO A 173 2.86 -2.21 -24.45
CA PRO A 173 2.75 -2.20 -23.00
C PRO A 173 1.58 -3.02 -22.44
N ASP A 174 0.66 -3.49 -23.28
CA ASP A 174 -0.47 -4.31 -22.86
C ASP A 174 -0.14 -5.81 -22.78
N ILE A 175 0.98 -6.23 -23.37
CA ILE A 175 1.48 -7.60 -23.28
C ILE A 175 2.54 -7.66 -22.18
N VAL A 176 2.25 -8.37 -21.10
CA VAL A 176 3.13 -8.47 -19.93
C VAL A 176 3.16 -9.89 -19.40
N PHE A 177 4.36 -10.33 -19.01
CA PHE A 177 4.60 -11.62 -18.37
C PHE A 177 4.96 -11.40 -16.90
N VAL A 178 4.45 -12.26 -16.03
CA VAL A 178 4.68 -12.22 -14.59
C VAL A 178 5.15 -13.59 -14.13
N ALA A 179 6.33 -13.63 -13.51
CA ALA A 179 6.87 -14.81 -12.85
C ALA A 179 6.41 -14.83 -11.39
N ALA A 180 5.44 -15.68 -11.08
CA ALA A 180 4.91 -15.89 -9.75
C ALA A 180 5.62 -17.08 -9.08
N ILE A 181 6.36 -16.79 -8.01
CA ILE A 181 6.97 -17.82 -7.18
C ILE A 181 5.90 -18.51 -6.33
N GLY A 182 4.88 -17.77 -5.89
CA GLY A 182 3.80 -18.31 -5.06
C GLY A 182 3.84 -17.83 -3.61
N ASN A 183 2.91 -18.38 -2.82
CA ASN A 183 2.93 -18.23 -1.38
C ASN A 183 4.13 -18.99 -0.81
N PRO A 184 5.05 -18.32 -0.08
CA PRO A 184 6.21 -19.00 0.50
C PRO A 184 5.82 -19.91 1.66
N PHE A 185 4.70 -19.70 2.34
CA PHE A 185 4.36 -20.43 3.58
C PHE A 185 3.44 -21.64 3.37
N GLY A 186 2.88 -21.82 2.19
CA GLY A 186 1.90 -22.87 1.90
C GLY A 186 1.83 -23.20 0.42
N ALA A 187 1.19 -24.32 0.11
CA ALA A 187 0.83 -24.64 -1.26
C ALA A 187 -0.22 -23.63 -1.77
N ASN A 188 -0.11 -23.24 -3.03
CA ASN A 188 -1.11 -22.40 -3.70
C ASN A 188 -1.06 -22.65 -5.21
N GLU A 189 -2.18 -22.51 -5.91
CA GLU A 189 -2.22 -22.71 -7.36
C GLU A 189 -1.77 -21.47 -8.15
N GLU A 190 -1.74 -20.30 -7.51
CA GLU A 190 -1.35 -19.03 -8.13
C GLU A 190 0.18 -18.89 -8.17
N ARG A 191 0.82 -19.73 -8.99
CA ARG A 191 2.27 -19.81 -9.22
C ARG A 191 2.52 -20.09 -10.70
N GLY A 192 3.75 -19.86 -11.15
CA GLY A 192 4.14 -20.13 -12.54
C GLY A 192 4.31 -18.83 -13.34
N VAL A 193 4.08 -18.89 -14.65
CA VAL A 193 4.07 -17.68 -15.50
C VAL A 193 2.64 -17.31 -15.82
N PHE A 194 2.32 -16.05 -15.60
CA PHE A 194 1.07 -15.43 -16.05
C PHE A 194 1.36 -14.45 -17.18
N ARG A 195 0.47 -14.41 -18.16
CA ARG A 195 0.50 -13.47 -19.28
C ARG A 195 -0.78 -12.66 -19.30
N THR A 196 -0.65 -11.37 -19.56
CA THR A 196 -1.77 -10.52 -20.00
C THR A 196 -1.50 -10.03 -21.41
N ARG A 197 -2.57 -9.77 -22.17
CA ARG A 197 -2.53 -9.15 -23.50
C ARG A 197 -3.40 -7.89 -23.58
N ASP A 198 -3.97 -7.48 -22.45
CA ASP A 198 -4.92 -6.36 -22.34
C ASP A 198 -4.54 -5.38 -21.22
N GLY A 199 -3.25 -5.37 -20.87
CA GLY A 199 -2.68 -4.46 -19.89
C GLY A 199 -3.04 -4.79 -18.45
N GLY A 200 -3.42 -6.04 -18.16
CA GLY A 200 -3.74 -6.54 -16.82
C GLY A 200 -5.23 -6.54 -16.48
N LYS A 201 -6.12 -6.43 -17.46
CA LYS A 201 -7.56 -6.64 -17.20
C LYS A 201 -7.85 -8.13 -17.03
N THR A 202 -7.17 -8.98 -17.79
CA THR A 202 -7.21 -10.43 -17.67
C THR A 202 -5.80 -11.03 -17.63
N TRP A 203 -5.69 -12.19 -16.97
CA TRP A 203 -4.45 -12.94 -16.82
C TRP A 203 -4.67 -14.40 -17.20
N GLU A 204 -3.79 -14.92 -18.03
CA GLU A 204 -3.72 -16.31 -18.45
C GLU A 204 -2.53 -16.99 -17.79
N LYS A 205 -2.72 -18.18 -17.22
CA LYS A 205 -1.63 -18.98 -16.66
C LYS A 205 -1.00 -19.82 -17.78
N VAL A 206 0.13 -19.35 -18.30
CA VAL A 206 0.80 -19.95 -19.48
C VAL A 206 1.86 -20.97 -19.13
N LEU A 207 2.35 -20.98 -17.89
CA LEU A 207 3.20 -22.05 -17.36
C LEU A 207 2.77 -22.39 -15.94
N TYR A 208 2.47 -23.66 -15.70
CA TYR A 208 2.17 -24.20 -14.39
C TYR A 208 2.87 -25.54 -14.21
N ILE A 209 3.48 -25.76 -13.05
CA ILE A 209 4.23 -26.99 -12.74
C ILE A 209 3.48 -27.79 -11.68
N ASN A 210 3.32 -27.21 -10.48
CA ASN A 210 2.51 -27.74 -9.38
C ASN A 210 2.28 -26.63 -8.32
N ASP A 211 1.64 -26.98 -7.21
CA ASP A 211 1.26 -26.07 -6.13
C ASP A 211 2.42 -25.70 -5.17
N ALA A 212 3.61 -26.27 -5.37
CA ALA A 212 4.82 -26.04 -4.57
C ALA A 212 5.98 -25.42 -5.38
N THR A 213 5.89 -25.42 -6.72
CA THR A 213 6.90 -24.92 -7.65
C THR A 213 6.37 -23.72 -8.41
N GLY A 214 7.08 -22.60 -8.31
CA GLY A 214 6.75 -21.39 -9.04
C GLY A 214 7.88 -20.99 -9.98
N VAL A 215 7.75 -19.80 -10.55
CA VAL A 215 8.74 -19.23 -11.48
C VAL A 215 9.30 -17.96 -10.85
N ALA A 216 10.62 -17.89 -10.74
CA ALA A 216 11.32 -16.77 -10.13
C ALA A 216 11.74 -15.71 -11.15
N SER A 217 11.92 -16.11 -12.41
CA SER A 217 12.32 -15.19 -13.47
C SER A 217 11.64 -15.54 -14.80
N VAL A 218 11.36 -14.51 -15.58
CA VAL A 218 10.98 -14.61 -16.98
C VAL A 218 11.82 -13.62 -17.77
N ALA A 219 12.21 -13.97 -18.99
CA ALA A 219 12.96 -13.09 -19.88
C ALA A 219 12.46 -13.27 -21.31
N LEU A 220 12.33 -12.17 -22.04
CA LEU A 220 11.96 -12.16 -23.45
C LEU A 220 13.22 -11.88 -24.28
N ASN A 221 13.36 -12.58 -25.41
CA ASN A 221 14.31 -12.15 -26.44
C ASN A 221 13.78 -10.85 -27.06
N TRP A 222 14.51 -9.75 -26.85
CA TRP A 222 14.12 -8.43 -27.33
C TRP A 222 13.89 -8.37 -28.85
N SER A 223 14.73 -9.07 -29.62
CA SER A 223 14.67 -9.08 -31.09
C SER A 223 13.61 -10.05 -31.63
N ASN A 224 13.18 -11.00 -30.81
CA ASN A 224 12.11 -11.95 -31.12
C ASN A 224 11.28 -12.24 -29.85
N PRO A 225 10.30 -11.38 -29.50
CA PRO A 225 9.55 -11.51 -28.25
C PRO A 225 8.71 -12.78 -28.11
N ASN A 226 8.58 -13.58 -29.17
CA ASN A 226 7.97 -14.92 -29.09
C ASN A 226 8.89 -15.94 -28.41
N GLU A 227 10.20 -15.68 -28.37
CA GLU A 227 11.16 -16.49 -27.65
C GLU A 227 11.26 -16.03 -26.20
N ILE A 228 10.77 -16.86 -25.29
CA ILE A 228 10.62 -16.55 -23.86
C ILE A 228 11.31 -17.64 -23.05
N TYR A 229 12.02 -17.25 -22.00
CA TYR A 229 12.64 -18.16 -21.06
C TYR A 229 12.07 -17.95 -19.66
N ALA A 230 11.82 -19.04 -18.93
CA ALA A 230 11.32 -19.00 -17.57
C ALA A 230 12.17 -19.88 -16.64
N GLY A 231 12.58 -19.33 -15.50
CA GLY A 231 13.35 -20.03 -14.47
C GLY A 231 12.45 -20.51 -13.34
N ALA A 232 12.18 -21.81 -13.29
CA ALA A 232 11.34 -22.42 -12.27
C ALA A 232 12.15 -22.93 -11.07
N TRP A 233 11.59 -22.70 -9.88
CA TRP A 233 12.20 -23.10 -8.62
C TRP A 233 11.14 -23.45 -7.58
N ARG A 234 11.30 -24.62 -6.97
CA ARG A 234 10.51 -25.02 -5.80
C ARG A 234 10.99 -24.26 -4.57
N ALA A 235 10.12 -23.43 -4.03
CA ALA A 235 10.42 -22.56 -2.89
C ALA A 235 9.31 -22.62 -1.85
N GLN A 236 9.67 -23.05 -0.64
CA GLN A 236 8.77 -23.02 0.51
C GLN A 236 9.54 -22.69 1.79
N ARG A 237 9.00 -21.76 2.58
CA ARG A 237 9.50 -21.36 3.88
C ARG A 237 8.69 -22.04 4.99
N LYS A 238 9.36 -22.87 5.77
CA LYS A 238 8.87 -23.38 7.07
C LYS A 238 9.48 -22.54 8.20
N PRO A 239 8.92 -22.56 9.42
CA PRO A 239 9.52 -21.83 10.55
C PRO A 239 10.99 -22.23 10.80
N TRP A 240 11.33 -23.52 10.65
CA TRP A 240 12.66 -24.08 10.94
C TRP A 240 13.56 -24.30 9.72
N THR A 241 13.06 -24.20 8.49
CA THR A 241 13.89 -24.48 7.28
C THR A 241 13.35 -23.79 6.03
N ILE A 242 14.16 -23.76 4.98
CA ILE A 242 13.71 -23.41 3.62
C ILE A 242 13.83 -24.68 2.76
N ILE A 243 12.73 -25.03 2.10
CA ILE A 243 12.75 -26.00 1.00
C ILE A 243 13.09 -25.19 -0.24
N SER A 244 14.28 -25.44 -0.78
CA SER A 244 14.85 -24.72 -1.91
C SER A 244 15.34 -25.74 -2.92
N GLY A 245 14.53 -25.99 -3.94
CA GLY A 245 14.71 -27.07 -4.89
C GLY A 245 13.78 -28.25 -4.63
N GLY A 246 13.66 -29.10 -5.63
CA GLY A 246 12.83 -30.30 -5.64
C GLY A 246 13.42 -31.32 -6.60
N PRO A 247 12.66 -32.37 -6.95
CA PRO A 247 13.02 -33.29 -8.03
C PRO A 247 13.35 -32.53 -9.31
N ALA A 248 14.24 -33.08 -10.14
CA ALA A 248 14.65 -32.46 -11.40
C ALA A 248 13.46 -32.20 -12.36
N ALA A 249 12.39 -32.99 -12.25
CA ALA A 249 11.16 -32.81 -13.03
C ALA A 249 10.30 -31.61 -12.58
N GLU A 250 10.56 -31.04 -11.41
CA GLU A 250 9.78 -29.96 -10.79
C GLU A 250 10.52 -28.61 -10.84
N GLY A 251 11.42 -28.38 -11.78
CA GLY A 251 12.14 -27.12 -11.87
C GLY A 251 12.98 -26.99 -13.13
N GLY A 252 13.83 -25.96 -13.17
CA GLY A 252 14.75 -25.74 -14.27
C GLY A 252 14.33 -24.62 -15.20
N ILE A 253 14.87 -24.62 -16.42
CA ILE A 253 14.66 -23.57 -17.41
C ILE A 253 13.68 -24.08 -18.47
N TYR A 254 12.62 -23.31 -18.69
CA TYR A 254 11.63 -23.55 -19.72
C TYR A 254 11.83 -22.54 -20.84
N LYS A 255 11.51 -22.95 -22.07
CA LYS A 255 11.58 -22.10 -23.25
C LYS A 255 10.26 -22.20 -24.01
N SER A 256 9.74 -21.06 -24.40
CA SER A 256 8.70 -20.93 -25.40
C SER A 256 9.26 -20.26 -26.67
N THR A 257 8.70 -20.58 -27.83
CA THR A 257 9.03 -19.96 -29.12
C THR A 257 7.81 -19.37 -29.83
N ASP A 258 6.65 -19.38 -29.19
CA ASP A 258 5.37 -18.91 -29.73
C ASP A 258 4.70 -17.85 -28.84
N GLY A 259 5.49 -17.14 -28.03
CA GLY A 259 4.98 -16.09 -27.15
C GLY A 259 4.33 -16.63 -25.87
N GLY A 260 4.69 -17.85 -25.46
CA GLY A 260 4.18 -18.50 -24.25
C GLY A 260 2.83 -19.17 -24.46
N ASP A 261 2.48 -19.56 -25.69
CA ASP A 261 1.32 -20.43 -25.91
C ASP A 261 1.70 -21.91 -25.62
N ASN A 262 2.99 -22.27 -25.78
CA ASN A 262 3.57 -23.58 -25.38
C ASN A 262 4.98 -23.44 -24.79
#